data_AF-M8CUT5-F1
#
_entry.id   AF-M8CUT5-F1
#
_cell.length_a   1.000
_cell.length_b   1.000
_cell.length_c   1.000
_cell.angle_alpha   90.00
_cell.angle_beta   90.00
_cell.angle_gamma   90.00
#
_symmetry.space_group_name_H-M   'P 1'
#
loop_
_entity.id
_entity.type
_entity.pdbx_description
1 polymer ?
#
loop_
_entity_poly.entity_id
_entity_poly.type
_entity_poly.pdbx_seq_one_letter_code
_entity_poly.pdbx_strand_id
1 'polypeptide(L)' 'MNIIIKSVEQKARENRILRDFGYNPKTANKETREYAEATARITTEFMK' A
#
# COMPACT_ATOMS: atom_id res chain seq x y z
N MET A 1 -1.67 10.83 19.93
CA MET A 1 -2.26 10.65 18.58
C MET A 1 -1.11 10.33 17.64
N ASN A 2 -0.83 9.04 17.41
CA ASN A 2 0.25 8.63 16.51
C ASN A 2 -0.24 8.81 15.07
N ILE A 3 0.01 9.99 14.49
CA ILE A 3 -0.19 10.20 13.07
C ILE A 3 0.92 9.41 12.37
N ILE A 4 0.62 8.17 11.96
CA ILE A 4 1.48 7.42 11.04
C ILE A 4 1.34 8.13 9.70
N ILE A 5 2.19 9.13 9.48
CA ILE A 5 2.32 9.80 8.19
C ILE A 5 2.93 8.76 7.26
N LYS A 6 2.08 8.02 6.53
CA LYS A 6 2.55 7.17 5.43
C LYS A 6 3.37 8.06 4.50
N SER A 7 4.64 7.72 4.29
CA SER A 7 5.49 8.47 3.38
C SER A 7 4.85 8.50 1.99
N VAL A 8 5.06 9.57 1.23
CA VAL A 8 4.51 9.71 -0.13
C VAL A 8 4.88 8.50 -0.99
N GLU A 9 6.09 7.96 -0.79
CA GLU A 9 6.59 6.75 -1.44
C GLU A 9 5.80 5.49 -1.07
N GLN A 10 5.37 5.36 0.18
CA GLN A 10 4.60 4.21 0.66
C GLN A 10 3.21 4.20 0.04
N LYS A 11 2.57 5.38 -0.07
CA LYS A 11 1.31 5.55 -0.82
C LYS A 11 1.48 5.26 -2.31
N ALA A 12 2.59 5.69 -2.91
CA ALA A 12 2.86 5.41 -4.31
C ALA A 12 3.05 3.90 -4.58
N ARG A 13 3.72 3.18 -3.66
CA ARG A 13 3.85 1.71 -3.70
C ARG A 13 2.51 1.01 -3.53
N GLU A 14 1.71 1.37 -2.52
CA GLU A 14 0.35 0.82 -2.32
C GLU A 14 -0.49 0.98 -3.60
N ASN A 15 -0.47 2.17 -4.21
CA ASN A 15 -1.20 2.43 -5.46
C ASN A 15 -0.68 1.60 -6.64
N ARG A 16 0.64 1.36 -6.74
CA ARG A 16 1.20 0.46 -7.76
C ARG A 16 0.74 -0.97 -7.55
N ILE A 17 0.83 -1.47 -6.32
CA ILE A 17 0.42 -2.83 -5.96
C ILE A 17 -1.06 -3.04 -6.28
N LEU A 18 -1.93 -2.11 -5.88
CA LEU A 18 -3.36 -2.17 -6.19
C LEU A 18 -3.60 -2.28 -7.70
N ARG A 19 -2.89 -1.49 -8.52
CA ARG A 19 -3.03 -1.53 -9.97
C ARG A 19 -2.48 -2.82 -10.59
N ASP A 20 -1.40 -3.36 -10.05
CA ASP A 20 -0.79 -4.61 -10.49
C ASP A 20 -1.75 -5.79 -10.31
N PHE A 21 -2.49 -5.79 -9.20
CA PHE A 21 -3.56 -6.76 -8.91
C PHE A 21 -4.89 -6.44 -9.60
N GLY A 22 -4.96 -5.40 -10.46
CA GLY A 22 -6.17 -5.02 -11.21
C GLY A 22 -7.21 -4.22 -10.41
N TYR A 23 -6.88 -3.78 -9.20
CA TYR A 23 -7.76 -2.97 -8.37
C TYR A 23 -7.61 -1.47 -8.64
N ASN A 24 -8.73 -0.76 -8.64
CA ASN A 24 -8.72 0.70 -8.69
C ASN A 24 -8.43 1.26 -7.28
N PRO A 25 -7.33 2.01 -7.08
CA PRO A 25 -6.95 2.51 -5.76
C PRO A 25 -7.96 3.47 -5.13
N LYS A 26 -8.82 4.09 -5.95
CA LYS A 26 -9.86 5.02 -5.48
C LYS A 26 -11.13 4.31 -5.00
N THR A 27 -11.37 3.08 -5.44
CA THR A 27 -12.59 2.31 -5.13
C THR A 27 -12.28 0.99 -4.42
N ALA A 28 -11.00 0.69 -4.15
CA ALA A 28 -10.58 -0.50 -3.42
C ALA A 28 -11.23 -0.51 -2.03
N ASN A 29 -11.79 -1.66 -1.67
CA ASN A 29 -12.37 -1.86 -0.35
C ASN A 29 -11.26 -1.86 0.74
N LYS A 30 -11.68 -1.82 2.01
CA LYS A 30 -10.75 -1.75 3.15
C LYS A 30 -9.75 -2.91 3.16
N GLU A 31 -10.23 -4.13 2.91
CA GLU A 31 -9.43 -5.35 2.96
C GLU A 31 -8.35 -5.37 1.86
N THR A 32 -8.72 -5.00 0.62
CA THR A 32 -7.78 -4.88 -0.50
C THR A 32 -6.71 -3.81 -0.22
N ARG A 33 -7.08 -2.72 0.46
CA ARG A 33 -6.12 -1.68 0.87
C ARG A 33 -5.16 -2.18 1.95
N GLU A 34 -5.65 -2.94 2.92
CA GLU A 34 -4.81 -3.56 3.96
C GLU A 34 -3.85 -4.59 3.37
N TYR A 35 -4.30 -5.38 2.39
CA TYR A 35 -3.43 -6.31 1.67
C TYR A 35 -2.32 -5.58 0.90
N ALA A 36 -2.66 -4.49 0.19
CA ALA A 36 -1.67 -3.69 -0.52
C ALA A 36 -0.68 -2.99 0.43
N GLU A 37 -1.14 -2.55 1.60
CA GLU A 37 -0.29 -1.98 2.66
C GLU A 37 0.67 -3.02 3.25
N ALA A 38 0.17 -4.22 3.59
CA ALA A 38 0.99 -5.31 4.10
C ALA A 38 2.05 -5.72 3.07
N THR A 39 1.66 -5.86 1.81
CA THR A 39 2.58 -6.17 0.70
C THR A 39 3.64 -5.07 0.56
N ALA A 40 3.24 -3.80 0.57
CA ALA A 40 4.17 -2.67 0.49
C ALA A 40 5.19 -2.67 1.65
N ARG A 41 4.76 -3.03 2.86
CA ARG A 41 5.65 -3.14 4.03
C ARG A 41 6.65 -4.28 3.88
N ILE A 42 6.19 -5.49 3.56
CA ILE A 42 7.06 -6.67 3.38
C ILE A 42 8.12 -6.39 2.32
N THR A 43 7.72 -5.86 1.15
CA THR A 43 8.68 -5.53 0.08
C THR A 43 9.69 -4.45 0.49
N THR A 44 9.33 -3.56 1.41
CA THR A 44 10.26 -2.53 1.91
C THR A 44 11.27 -3.11 2.90
N GLU A 45 10.84 -4.04 3.75
CA GLU A 45 11.72 -4.73 4.69
C GLU A 45 12.66 -5.72 3.98
N PHE A 46 12.19 -6.39 2.93
CA PHE A 46 12.98 -7.38 2.18
C PHE A 46 14.05 -6.78 1.26
N MET A 47 13.91 -5.51 0.88
CA MET A 47 14.91 -4.79 0.06
C MET A 47 15.98 -4.07 0.90
N LYS A 48 15.93 -4.19 2.23
CA LYS A 48 16.85 -3.54 3.15
C LYS A 48 17.92 -4.51 3.63
#